data_AF-A0A1D6ERJ5-F1
#
_entry.id   AF-A0A1D6ERJ5-F1
#
_cell.length_a   1.000
_cell.length_b   1.000
_cell.length_c   1.000
_cell.angle_alpha   90.00
_cell.angle_beta   90.00
_cell.angle_gamma   90.00
#
_symmetry.space_group_name_H-M   'P 1'
#
loop_
_entity.id
_entity.type
_entity.pdbx_description
1 polymer ?
#
loop_
_entity_poly.entity_id
_entity_poly.type
_entity_poly.pdbx_seq_one_letter_code
_entity_poly.pdbx_strand_id
1 'polypeptide(L)'
;MTVSLFGHHRGRVILAIHEDTRVSPLFLIELPMPTSVLHREISSRVVKLALESDTRRSAHRRLVEEYIWAVYCNGRKASYAIRRKEASNDERQRKEASYDECHVLRLLRTVSMGVSVLPPPAPEKDDGPDSEITYVRARVERVVGSKDSEVFYMINPEEGGNSGDNNGGGGGGAPELSIFFSKDEMGKP
;
A
#
# COMPACT_ATOMS: atom_id res chain seq x y z
N MET A 1 12.57 1.34 3.52
CA MET A 1 11.40 0.57 3.04
C MET A 1 10.41 1.52 2.40
N THR A 2 9.64 1.04 1.43
CA THR A 2 8.73 1.87 0.64
C THR A 2 7.39 1.17 0.44
N VAL A 3 6.31 1.92 0.62
CA VAL A 3 4.94 1.49 0.34
C VAL A 3 4.45 2.14 -0.94
N SER A 4 3.68 1.39 -1.73
CA SER A 4 2.98 1.91 -2.90
C SER A 4 1.53 1.45 -2.87
N LEU A 5 0.60 2.40 -2.99
CA LEU A 5 -0.81 2.14 -3.25
C LEU A 5 -1.08 2.60 -4.67
N PHE A 6 -1.63 1.75 -5.53
CA PHE A 6 -1.90 2.14 -6.92
C PHE A 6 -3.09 1.40 -7.51
N GLY A 7 -3.71 1.95 -8.54
CA GLY A 7 -4.80 1.29 -9.26
C GLY A 7 -5.35 2.13 -10.39
N HIS A 8 -6.02 1.46 -11.34
CA HIS A 8 -6.79 2.13 -12.37
C HIS A 8 -7.95 2.93 -11.75
N HIS A 9 -8.42 3.97 -12.45
CA HIS A 9 -9.52 4.81 -11.99
C HIS A 9 -10.77 4.01 -11.56
N ARG A 10 -11.18 3.03 -12.36
CA ARG A 10 -12.31 2.11 -12.09
C ARG A 10 -11.89 0.78 -11.46
N GLY A 11 -10.62 0.65 -11.12
CA GLY A 11 -10.03 -0.56 -10.55
C GLY A 11 -10.10 -0.60 -9.02
N ARG A 12 -9.47 -1.65 -8.48
CA ARG A 12 -9.17 -1.78 -7.06
C ARG A 12 -7.76 -1.31 -6.76
N VAL A 13 -7.53 -0.93 -5.50
CA VAL A 13 -6.21 -0.53 -5.02
C VAL A 13 -5.34 -1.75 -4.82
N ILE A 14 -4.11 -1.69 -5.31
CA ILE A 14 -3.05 -2.64 -5.03
C ILE A 14 -2.09 -2.00 -4.04
N LEU A 15 -1.83 -2.70 -2.94
CA LEU A 15 -0.82 -2.36 -1.96
C LEU A 15 0.43 -3.21 -2.21
N ALA A 16 1.56 -2.55 -2.42
CA ALA A 16 2.87 -3.16 -2.54
C ALA A 16 3.84 -2.60 -1.49
N ILE A 17 4.55 -3.49 -0.78
CA ILE A 17 5.60 -3.12 0.19
C ILE A 17 6.93 -3.65 -0.33
N HIS A 18 7.90 -2.75 -0.48
CA HIS A 18 9.27 -3.07 -0.92
C HIS A 18 10.25 -2.77 0.20
N GLU A 19 11.05 -3.76 0.56
CA GLU A 19 12.27 -3.52 1.34
C GLU A 19 13.33 -2.84 0.45
N ASP A 20 13.51 -3.38 -0.75
CA ASP A 20 14.33 -2.82 -1.84
C ASP A 20 13.49 -2.77 -3.13
N THR A 21 13.46 -1.60 -3.78
CA THR A 21 12.64 -1.33 -4.97
C THR A 21 13.20 -1.97 -6.25
N ARG A 22 14.44 -2.47 -6.18
CA ARG A 22 15.11 -3.19 -7.27
C ARG A 22 14.59 -4.63 -7.40
N VAL A 23 14.07 -5.21 -6.32
CA VAL A 23 13.54 -6.58 -6.27
C VAL A 23 12.01 -6.59 -6.27
N SER A 24 11.41 -7.79 -6.30
CA SER A 24 9.97 -7.97 -6.17
C SER A 24 9.47 -7.43 -4.82
N PRO A 25 8.23 -6.91 -4.73
CA PRO A 25 7.66 -6.54 -3.44
C PRO A 25 7.71 -7.72 -2.45
N LEU A 26 8.06 -7.42 -1.20
CA LEU A 26 7.96 -8.35 -0.06
C LEU A 26 6.50 -8.72 0.20
N PHE A 27 5.59 -7.78 -0.03
CA PHE A 27 4.16 -7.97 0.18
C PHE A 27 3.39 -7.30 -0.95
N LEU A 28 2.41 -8.01 -1.51
CA LEU A 28 1.55 -7.53 -2.58
C LEU A 28 0.13 -8.06 -2.38
N ILE A 29 -0.84 -7.17 -2.33
CA ILE A 29 -2.26 -7.52 -2.14
C ILE A 29 -3.13 -6.56 -2.92
N GLU A 30 -4.22 -7.07 -3.49
CA GLU A 30 -5.29 -6.23 -4.02
C GLU A 30 -6.32 -6.00 -2.91
N LEU A 31 -6.46 -4.76 -2.47
CA LEU A 31 -7.37 -4.37 -1.42
C LEU A 31 -8.82 -4.41 -1.95
N PRO A 32 -9.81 -4.75 -1.11
CA PRO A 32 -11.20 -4.81 -1.50
C PRO A 32 -11.84 -3.41 -1.46
N MET A 33 -11.14 -2.41 -2.01
CA MET A 33 -11.60 -1.03 -2.08
C MET A 33 -11.33 -0.45 -3.47
N PRO A 34 -12.31 0.25 -4.07
CA PRO A 34 -12.10 0.98 -5.32
C PRO A 34 -11.03 2.07 -5.17
N THR A 35 -10.28 2.33 -6.23
CA THR A 35 -9.28 3.42 -6.28
C THR A 35 -9.89 4.78 -5.94
N SER A 36 -11.14 5.02 -6.34
CA SER A 36 -11.89 6.24 -6.02
C SER A 36 -12.12 6.46 -4.51
N VAL A 37 -12.17 5.38 -3.71
CA VAL A 37 -12.24 5.49 -2.25
C VAL A 37 -10.90 5.93 -1.71
N LEU A 38 -9.80 5.32 -2.16
CA LEU A 38 -8.45 5.73 -1.76
C LEU A 38 -8.19 7.22 -2.06
N HIS A 39 -8.60 7.72 -3.23
CA HIS A 39 -8.42 9.14 -3.58
C HIS A 39 -9.10 10.09 -2.61
N ARG A 40 -10.32 9.73 -2.17
CA ARG A 40 -11.05 10.49 -1.16
C ARG A 40 -10.35 10.45 0.20
N GLU A 41 -9.81 9.31 0.60
CA GLU A 41 -9.06 9.21 1.87
C GLU A 41 -7.70 9.94 1.79
N ILE A 42 -7.02 9.95 0.65
CA ILE A 42 -5.82 10.78 0.45
C ILE A 42 -6.18 12.27 0.52
N SER A 43 -7.32 12.65 -0.07
CA SER A 43 -7.82 14.03 -0.05
C SER A 43 -8.22 14.49 1.36
N SER A 44 -8.62 13.56 2.23
CA SER A 44 -8.87 13.82 3.66
C SER A 44 -7.58 13.94 4.49
N ARG A 45 -6.41 13.77 3.86
CA ARG A 45 -5.06 13.83 4.44
C ARG A 45 -4.71 12.74 5.44
N VAL A 46 -5.58 11.74 5.66
CA VAL A 46 -5.29 10.64 6.61
C VAL A 46 -5.78 9.32 6.04
N VAL A 47 -4.84 8.40 5.81
CA VAL A 47 -5.12 7.04 5.36
C VAL A 47 -4.57 6.05 6.38
N LYS A 48 -5.47 5.35 7.08
CA LYS A 48 -5.13 4.27 8.02
C LYS A 48 -5.66 2.96 7.47
N LEU A 49 -4.77 2.07 7.07
CA LEU A 49 -5.12 0.72 6.67
C LEU A 49 -4.81 -0.23 7.83
N ALA A 50 -5.72 -1.16 8.13
CA ALA A 50 -5.44 -2.29 9.00
C ALA A 50 -5.71 -3.59 8.26
N LEU A 51 -4.78 -4.53 8.36
CA LEU A 51 -4.86 -5.86 7.79
C LEU A 51 -4.75 -6.86 8.95
N GLU A 52 -5.84 -7.59 9.19
CA GLU A 52 -5.94 -8.57 10.28
C GLU A 52 -6.03 -9.99 9.71
N SER A 53 -5.12 -10.89 10.12
CA SER A 53 -5.17 -12.32 9.79
C SER A 53 -5.64 -13.13 11.00
N ASP A 54 -6.19 -14.32 10.76
CA ASP A 54 -6.60 -15.23 11.83
C ASP A 54 -5.39 -16.03 12.35
N THR A 55 -5.01 -15.83 13.61
CA THR A 55 -3.91 -16.54 14.29
C THR A 55 -4.05 -18.07 14.23
N ARG A 56 -5.29 -18.59 14.18
CA ARG A 56 -5.57 -20.03 14.27
C ARG A 56 -5.06 -20.81 13.07
N ARG A 57 -4.89 -20.16 11.92
CA ARG A 57 -4.48 -20.86 10.68
C ARG A 57 -2.96 -21.02 10.55
N SER A 58 -2.18 -20.28 11.33
CA SER A 58 -0.78 -20.00 10.94
C SER A 58 0.07 -19.42 12.07
N ALA A 59 -0.09 -19.92 13.30
CA ALA A 59 0.69 -19.50 14.47
C ALA A 59 2.23 -19.52 14.29
N HIS A 60 2.74 -20.28 13.31
CA HIS A 60 4.17 -20.41 13.00
C HIS A 60 4.66 -19.53 11.83
N ARG A 61 3.76 -18.94 11.03
CA ARG A 61 4.14 -18.10 9.89
C ARG A 61 4.50 -16.69 10.36
N ARG A 62 5.41 -16.03 9.66
CA ARG A 62 5.63 -14.60 9.88
C ARG A 62 4.40 -13.80 9.43
N LEU A 63 4.19 -12.63 10.02
CA LEU A 63 3.04 -11.78 9.69
C LEU A 63 2.94 -11.48 8.19
N VAL A 64 4.07 -11.18 7.56
CA VAL A 64 4.15 -10.94 6.10
C VAL A 64 3.83 -12.18 5.26
N GLU A 65 3.90 -13.39 5.81
CA GLU A 65 3.63 -14.68 5.14
C GLU A 65 2.14 -15.08 5.16
N GLU A 66 1.31 -14.32 5.88
CA GLU A 66 -0.13 -14.54 5.90
C GLU A 66 -0.78 -14.23 4.55
N TYR A 67 -1.76 -15.05 4.18
CA TYR A 67 -2.43 -14.94 2.89
C TYR A 67 -3.79 -14.25 2.97
N ILE A 68 -4.58 -14.51 4.01
CA ILE A 68 -5.96 -14.00 4.11
C ILE A 68 -5.98 -12.86 5.10
N TRP A 69 -6.47 -11.71 4.66
CA TRP A 69 -6.49 -10.50 5.46
C TRP A 69 -7.89 -9.92 5.48
N ALA A 70 -8.46 -9.68 6.66
CA ALA A 70 -9.55 -8.72 6.82
C ALA A 70 -8.96 -7.31 6.68
N VAL A 71 -9.48 -6.54 5.74
CA VAL A 71 -8.97 -5.20 5.44
C VAL A 71 -9.92 -4.16 6.02
N TYR A 72 -9.36 -3.19 6.73
CA TYR A 72 -10.04 -2.03 7.26
C TYR A 72 -9.39 -0.77 6.71
N CYS A 73 -10.20 0.25 6.45
CA CYS A 73 -9.75 1.57 6.06
C CYS A 73 -10.40 2.59 6.99
N ASN A 74 -9.59 3.40 7.66
CA ASN A 74 -10.03 4.42 8.61
C ASN A 74 -11.05 3.88 9.64
N GLY A 75 -10.76 2.68 10.18
CA GLY A 75 -11.57 1.99 11.19
C GLY A 75 -12.81 1.26 10.66
N ARG A 76 -13.09 1.32 9.35
CA ARG A 76 -14.24 0.63 8.73
C ARG A 76 -13.78 -0.63 8.02
N LYS A 77 -14.43 -1.77 8.30
CA LYS A 77 -14.17 -3.03 7.60
C LYS A 77 -14.61 -2.91 6.14
N ALA A 78 -13.69 -3.13 5.21
CA ALA A 78 -13.97 -3.14 3.78
C ALA A 78 -14.43 -4.53 3.33
N SER A 79 -13.55 -5.53 3.40
CA SER A 79 -13.83 -6.95 3.16
C SER A 79 -12.58 -7.77 3.44
N TYR A 80 -12.54 -9.03 3.00
CA TYR A 80 -11.32 -9.83 2.96
C TYR A 80 -10.55 -9.63 1.65
N ALA A 81 -9.23 -9.78 1.71
CA ALA A 81 -8.34 -9.83 0.56
C ALA A 81 -7.30 -10.94 0.72
N ILE A 82 -6.77 -11.39 -0.42
CA ILE A 82 -5.78 -12.46 -0.49
C ILE A 82 -4.44 -11.89 -0.97
N ARG A 83 -3.40 -11.98 -0.12
CA ARG A 83 -2.02 -11.66 -0.49
C ARG A 83 -1.61 -12.55 -1.65
N ARG A 84 -0.98 -11.97 -2.67
CA ARG A 84 -0.43 -12.74 -3.78
C ARG A 84 0.73 -13.57 -3.29
N LYS A 85 0.79 -14.82 -3.73
CA LYS A 85 1.93 -15.68 -3.46
C LYS A 85 3.16 -15.04 -4.10
N GLU A 86 4.26 -14.98 -3.36
CA GLU A 86 5.56 -14.73 -3.98
C GLU A 86 5.65 -15.69 -5.15
N ALA A 87 5.99 -15.16 -6.33
CA ALA A 87 6.30 -16.00 -7.47
C ALA A 87 7.47 -16.87 -7.03
N SER A 88 7.17 -18.06 -6.49
CA SER A 88 8.08 -19.18 -6.51
C SER A 88 8.66 -19.23 -7.92
N ASN A 89 9.89 -19.72 -8.09
CA ASN A 89 10.61 -19.74 -9.39
C ASN A 89 9.82 -20.35 -10.58
N ASP A 90 8.60 -20.83 -10.32
CA ASP A 90 7.51 -21.06 -11.26
C ASP A 90 7.13 -19.80 -12.07
N GLU A 91 7.68 -19.75 -13.29
CA GLU A 91 7.50 -18.71 -14.30
C GLU A 91 6.03 -18.43 -14.65
N ARG A 92 5.13 -19.38 -14.37
CA ARG A 92 3.67 -19.23 -14.49
C ARG A 92 3.06 -18.29 -13.45
N GLN A 93 3.52 -18.32 -12.19
CA GLN A 93 3.02 -17.38 -11.17
C GLN A 93 3.58 -15.98 -11.39
N ARG A 94 4.79 -15.87 -11.94
CA ARG A 94 5.34 -14.57 -12.37
C ARG A 94 4.47 -13.90 -13.46
N LYS A 95 3.71 -14.69 -14.22
CA LYS A 95 2.72 -14.20 -15.21
C LYS A 95 1.39 -13.75 -14.60
N GLU A 96 1.10 -14.02 -13.32
CA GLU A 96 -0.11 -13.51 -12.67
C GLU A 96 0.00 -12.04 -12.28
N ALA A 97 1.21 -11.46 -12.27
CA ALA A 97 1.35 -10.02 -12.24
C ALA A 97 0.80 -9.45 -13.55
N SER A 98 -0.23 -8.61 -13.48
CA SER A 98 -0.74 -7.92 -14.66
C SER A 98 0.39 -7.12 -15.30
N TYR A 99 0.38 -7.04 -16.63
CA TYR A 99 1.32 -6.20 -17.39
C TYR A 99 1.39 -4.79 -16.80
N ASP A 100 0.23 -4.25 -16.42
CA ASP A 100 0.07 -2.91 -15.88
C ASP A 100 0.78 -2.76 -14.52
N GLU A 101 0.70 -3.77 -13.66
CA GLU A 101 1.35 -3.74 -12.34
C GLU A 101 2.87 -3.81 -12.45
N CYS A 102 3.37 -4.70 -13.31
CA CYS A 102 4.80 -4.78 -13.61
C CYS A 102 5.30 -3.44 -14.17
N HIS A 103 4.50 -2.80 -15.03
CA HIS A 103 4.81 -1.50 -15.59
C HIS A 103 4.85 -0.40 -14.51
N VAL A 104 3.81 -0.29 -13.69
CA VAL A 104 3.73 0.67 -12.58
C VAL A 104 4.89 0.49 -11.61
N LEU A 105 5.14 -0.74 -11.15
CA LEU A 105 6.22 -1.01 -10.19
C LEU A 105 7.60 -0.68 -10.76
N ARG A 106 7.81 -0.81 -12.07
CA ARG A 106 9.04 -0.37 -12.75
C ARG A 106 9.16 1.15 -12.77
N LEU A 107 8.10 1.87 -13.13
CA LEU A 107 8.09 3.34 -13.13
C LEU A 107 8.34 3.91 -11.72
N LEU A 108 7.74 3.29 -10.70
CA LEU A 108 7.88 3.75 -9.31
C LEU A 108 9.28 3.52 -8.72
N ARG A 109 10.19 2.81 -9.39
CA ARG A 109 11.57 2.57 -8.88
C ARG A 109 12.35 3.86 -8.64
N THR A 110 12.13 4.87 -9.47
CA THR A 110 12.80 6.19 -9.38
C THR A 110 12.02 7.18 -8.52
N VAL A 111 10.82 6.83 -8.06
CA VAL A 111 9.97 7.68 -7.23
C VAL A 111 10.21 7.35 -5.76
N SER A 112 10.70 8.34 -5.01
CA SER A 112 10.90 8.23 -3.56
C SER A 112 9.59 8.33 -2.80
N MET A 113 8.85 9.42 -3.04
CA MET A 113 7.57 9.73 -2.42
C MET A 113 6.73 10.58 -3.38
N GLY A 114 5.41 10.51 -3.26
CA GLY A 114 4.50 11.37 -4.00
C GLY A 114 3.15 10.73 -4.29
N VAL A 115 2.22 11.55 -4.76
CA VAL A 115 0.91 11.14 -5.25
C VAL A 115 0.76 11.70 -6.66
N SER A 116 0.52 10.85 -7.65
CA SER A 116 0.33 11.30 -9.03
C SER A 116 -0.39 10.25 -9.88
N VAL A 117 -0.68 10.61 -11.12
CA VAL A 117 -1.21 9.74 -12.16
C VAL A 117 -0.06 9.33 -13.07
N LEU A 118 0.05 8.04 -13.36
CA LEU A 118 0.95 7.49 -14.36
C LEU A 118 0.23 7.41 -15.70
N PRO A 119 0.96 7.65 -16.81
CA PRO A 119 0.41 7.45 -18.14
C PRO A 119 0.01 5.98 -18.34
N PRO A 120 -0.83 5.71 -19.34
CA PRO A 120 -1.24 4.35 -19.68
C PRO A 120 -0.02 3.46 -19.96
N PRO A 121 -0.04 2.19 -19.53
CA PRO A 121 1.08 1.28 -19.70
C PRO A 121 1.35 0.91 -21.17
N ALA A 122 0.40 1.15 -22.07
CA ALA A 122 0.56 1.01 -23.51
C ALA A 122 -0.03 2.23 -24.25
N PRO A 123 0.71 2.87 -25.16
CA PRO A 123 0.25 4.07 -25.87
C PRO A 123 -0.92 3.79 -26.82
N GLU A 124 -1.11 2.54 -27.25
CA GLU A 124 -2.21 2.12 -28.13
C GLU A 124 -3.52 1.84 -27.37
N LYS A 125 -3.49 1.90 -26.04
CA LYS A 125 -4.67 1.70 -25.15
C LYS A 125 -5.04 3.00 -24.44
N ASP A 126 -4.90 4.13 -25.11
CA ASP A 126 -5.46 5.39 -24.63
C ASP A 126 -6.99 5.37 -24.80
N ASP A 127 -7.65 4.54 -23.99
CA ASP A 127 -9.11 4.44 -23.87
C ASP A 127 -9.66 5.56 -22.95
N GLY A 128 -8.90 6.66 -22.81
CA GLY A 128 -9.21 7.79 -21.93
C GLY A 128 -8.91 7.49 -20.45
N PRO A 129 -9.62 8.13 -19.51
CA PRO A 129 -9.27 8.14 -18.08
C PRO A 129 -9.31 6.77 -17.40
N ASP A 130 -9.90 5.76 -18.05
CA ASP A 130 -9.93 4.39 -17.54
C ASP A 130 -8.57 3.67 -17.66
N SER A 131 -7.70 4.17 -18.55
CA SER A 131 -6.35 3.65 -18.75
C SER A 131 -5.30 4.28 -17.82
N GLU A 132 -5.67 5.36 -17.12
CA GLU A 132 -4.81 6.05 -16.17
C GLU A 132 -4.67 5.27 -14.86
N ILE A 133 -3.46 5.28 -14.30
CA ILE A 133 -3.15 4.64 -13.02
C ILE A 133 -2.78 5.71 -12.01
N THR A 134 -3.55 5.84 -10.94
CA THR A 134 -3.13 6.70 -9.83
C THR A 134 -2.29 5.92 -8.86
N TYR A 135 -1.29 6.57 -8.27
CA TYR A 135 -0.46 5.99 -7.23
C TYR A 135 -0.22 6.95 -6.07
N VAL A 136 0.07 6.35 -4.92
CA VAL A 136 0.72 6.95 -3.75
C VAL A 136 1.98 6.16 -3.49
N ARG A 137 3.10 6.85 -3.32
CA ARG A 137 4.39 6.30 -2.95
C ARG A 137 4.83 6.98 -1.65
N ALA A 138 5.23 6.18 -0.66
CA ALA A 138 5.65 6.67 0.64
C ALA A 138 6.88 5.91 1.12
N ARG A 139 7.89 6.63 1.62
CA ARG A 139 8.91 6.03 2.48
C ARG A 139 8.28 5.75 3.82
N VAL A 140 8.56 4.57 4.38
CA VAL A 140 7.99 4.17 5.66
C VAL A 140 9.06 3.69 6.62
N GLU A 141 8.81 3.95 7.90
CA GLU A 141 9.43 3.28 9.01
C GLU A 141 8.58 2.06 9.40
N ARG A 142 9.25 0.93 9.62
CA ARG A 142 8.60 -0.31 10.09
C ARG A 142 8.84 -0.45 11.59
N VAL A 143 7.75 -0.52 12.36
CA VAL A 143 7.76 -0.73 13.80
C VAL A 143 7.16 -2.10 14.10
N VAL A 144 7.94 -2.97 14.73
CA VAL A 144 7.49 -4.31 15.12
C VAL A 144 7.00 -4.24 16.57
N GLY A 145 5.69 -4.42 16.78
CA GLY A 145 5.11 -4.46 18.13
C GLY A 145 5.28 -5.83 18.80
N SER A 146 5.08 -6.90 18.04
CA SER A 146 5.22 -8.29 18.49
C SER A 146 5.41 -9.21 17.28
N LYS A 147 5.54 -10.52 17.50
CA LYS A 147 5.53 -11.53 16.42
C LYS A 147 4.22 -11.51 15.59
N ASP A 148 3.15 -10.99 16.19
CA ASP A 148 1.80 -10.99 15.66
C ASP A 148 1.35 -9.58 15.24
N SER A 149 2.21 -8.55 15.32
CA SER A 149 1.80 -7.16 15.00
C SER A 149 2.96 -6.30 14.51
N GLU A 150 2.74 -5.60 13.40
CA GLU A 150 3.70 -4.66 12.80
C GLU A 150 2.98 -3.44 12.23
N VAL A 151 3.64 -2.30 12.22
CA VAL A 151 3.10 -1.05 11.67
C VAL A 151 4.09 -0.41 10.73
N PHE A 152 3.58 0.16 9.64
CA PHE A 152 4.34 0.98 8.71
C PHE A 152 3.84 2.41 8.79
N TYR A 153 4.68 3.33 9.26
CA TYR A 153 4.39 4.77 9.33
C TYR A 153 5.11 5.50 8.22
N MET A 154 4.41 6.38 7.52
CA MET A 154 5.07 7.24 6.54
C MET A 154 6.05 8.19 7.21
N ILE A 155 7.24 8.30 6.62
CA ILE A 155 8.26 9.26 7.03
C ILE A 155 8.05 10.52 6.20
N ASN A 156 7.60 11.62 6.83
CA ASN A 156 7.50 12.91 6.16
C ASN A 156 8.89 13.53 6.00
N PRO A 157 9.24 14.05 4.80
CA PRO A 157 10.53 14.72 4.60
C PRO A 157 10.66 16.04 5.40
N GLU A 158 9.55 16.61 5.89
CA GLU A 158 9.51 17.91 6.57
C GLU A 158 9.70 17.83 8.09
N GLU A 159 9.73 16.64 8.70
CA GLU A 159 9.86 16.49 10.16
C GLU A 159 11.30 16.72 10.70
N GLY A 160 12.23 17.18 9.85
CA GLY A 160 13.66 17.31 10.16
C GLY A 160 14.26 18.72 10.08
N GLY A 161 13.46 19.80 10.14
CA GLY A 161 13.94 21.18 9.96
C GLY A 161 13.68 22.12 11.13
N ASN A 162 14.68 22.25 12.01
CA ASN A 162 15.06 23.42 12.83
C ASN A 162 13.96 24.30 13.48
N SER A 163 13.98 24.33 14.82
CA SER A 163 13.54 25.46 15.65
C SER A 163 13.96 26.80 15.02
N GLY A 164 13.01 27.69 14.74
CA GLY A 164 13.29 29.00 14.17
C GLY A 164 12.02 29.80 13.86
N ASP A 165 11.56 30.54 14.86
CA ASP A 165 10.98 31.89 14.78
C ASP A 165 9.83 32.20 13.80
N ASN A 166 8.67 32.50 14.39
CA ASN A 166 7.76 33.61 14.06
C ASN A 166 7.42 33.87 12.58
N ASN A 167 6.35 33.27 12.06
CA ASN A 167 5.20 34.00 11.47
C ASN A 167 4.13 33.00 10.99
N GLY A 168 2.85 33.33 11.18
CA GLY A 168 1.73 32.50 10.73
C GLY A 168 1.66 32.36 9.21
N GLY A 169 1.28 31.17 8.73
CA GLY A 169 1.02 30.96 7.31
C GLY A 169 0.69 29.51 6.91
N GLY A 170 -0.59 29.13 7.04
CA GLY A 170 -1.26 28.21 6.09
C GLY A 170 -0.90 26.72 6.14
N GLY A 171 -1.66 25.95 6.93
CA GLY A 171 -1.51 24.51 7.11
C GLY A 171 -1.73 23.67 5.84
N GLY A 172 -0.65 23.11 5.32
CA GLY A 172 -0.61 22.21 4.17
C GLY A 172 0.16 20.92 4.42
N GLY A 173 0.12 20.35 5.63
CA GLY A 173 0.86 19.13 5.95
C GLY A 173 0.57 17.98 4.98
N ALA A 174 1.61 17.22 4.61
CA ALA A 174 1.51 16.07 3.73
C ALA A 174 0.51 15.03 4.27
N PRO A 175 -0.21 14.29 3.40
CA PRO A 175 -1.17 13.27 3.83
C PRO A 175 -0.51 12.20 4.70
N GLU A 176 -1.00 11.94 5.90
CA GLU A 176 -0.51 10.88 6.78
C GLU A 176 -0.94 9.50 6.25
N LEU A 177 0.00 8.55 6.19
CA LEU A 177 -0.27 7.15 5.85
C LEU A 177 0.27 6.24 6.95
N SER A 178 -0.59 5.36 7.46
CA SER A 178 -0.20 4.24 8.33
C SER A 178 -0.84 2.94 7.86
N ILE A 179 -0.08 1.85 7.96
CA ILE A 179 -0.55 0.51 7.63
C ILE A 179 -0.22 -0.41 8.80
N PHE A 180 -1.27 -0.90 9.45
CA PHE A 180 -1.19 -1.82 10.57
C PHE A 180 -1.41 -3.25 10.08
N PHE A 181 -0.57 -4.17 10.52
CA PHE A 181 -0.74 -5.58 10.32
C PHE A 181 -0.87 -6.25 11.69
N SER A 182 -1.83 -7.14 11.84
CA SER A 182 -1.96 -7.97 13.03
C SER A 182 -2.45 -9.36 12.72
N LYS A 183 -2.15 -10.29 13.62
CA LYS A 183 -2.90 -11.54 13.75
C LYS A 183 -3.84 -11.37 14.93
N ASP A 184 -5.13 -11.51 14.68
CA ASP A 184 -6.15 -11.49 15.72
C ASP A 184 -6.79 -12.88 15.87
N GLU A 185 -7.18 -13.21 17.09
CA GLU A 185 -8.11 -14.30 17.34
C GLU A 185 -9.52 -13.80 17.02
N MET A 186 -9.87 -13.73 15.74
CA MET A 186 -11.20 -13.31 15.30
C MET A 186 -12.26 -14.22 15.95
N GLY A 187 -12.94 -13.71 16.99
CA GLY A 187 -13.93 -14.46 17.78
C GLY A 187 -13.64 -14.61 19.27
N LYS A 188 -12.86 -13.73 19.90
CA LYS A 188 -13.00 -13.53 21.35
C LYS A 188 -14.24 -12.65 21.61
N PRO A 189 -15.18 -13.07 22.48
CA PRO A 189 -16.39 -12.32 22.78
C PRO A 189 -16.08 -10.96 23.42
#